data_AF-A0A6V7V9V5-F1
#
_entry.id   AF-A0A6V7V9V5-F1
#
_cell.length_a   1.000
_cell.length_b   1.000
_cell.length_c   1.000
_cell.angle_alpha   90.00
_cell.angle_beta   90.00
_cell.angle_gamma   90.00
#
_symmetry.space_group_name_H-M   'P 1'
#
loop_
_entity.id
_entity.type
_entity.pdbx_description
1 polymer ?
#
loop_
_entity_poly.entity_id
_entity_poly.type
_entity_poly.pdbx_seq_one_letter_code
_entity_poly.pdbx_strand_id
1 'polypeptide(L)' 'MSQTQAKVEFDFDAQPASGELTIKSGEVVTVLKEGIDGGWIEVRNSKGKVGLVPASYVSKMLMSKNF' A
#
# COMPACT_ATOMS: atom_id res chain seq x y z
N MET A 1 7.60 15.94 6.66
CA MET A 1 6.80 14.70 6.79
C MET A 1 7.37 13.68 5.83
N SER A 2 8.10 12.67 6.31
CA SER A 2 8.61 11.59 5.44
C SER A 2 7.44 10.70 5.02
N GLN A 3 7.20 10.56 3.71
CA GLN A 3 6.24 9.59 3.19
C GLN A 3 6.81 8.17 3.35
N THR A 4 6.02 7.26 3.91
CA THR A 4 6.38 5.84 4.01
C THR A 4 6.10 5.16 2.68
N GLN A 5 7.09 4.45 2.15
CA GLN A 5 6.90 3.58 0.99
C GLN A 5 6.75 2.12 1.42
N ALA A 6 5.97 1.37 0.67
CA ALA A 6 5.83 -0.06 0.84
C ALA A 6 5.89 -0.75 -0.52
N LYS A 7 6.48 -1.94 -0.55
CA LYS A 7 6.50 -2.82 -1.71
C LYS A 7 5.32 -3.76 -1.62
N VAL A 8 4.61 -3.94 -2.73
CA VAL A 8 3.54 -4.93 -2.85
C VAL A 8 4.16 -6.32 -3.00
N GLU A 9 3.81 -7.24 -2.12
CA GLU A 9 4.31 -8.61 -2.14
C GLU A 9 3.35 -9.55 -2.89
N PHE A 10 2.04 -9.27 -2.83
CA PHE A 10 1.00 -10.08 -3.47
C PHE A 10 0.04 -9.22 -4.29
N ASP A 11 -0.45 -9.77 -5.39
CA ASP A 11 -1.52 -9.16 -6.18
C ASP A 11 -2.80 -9.05 -5.35
N PHE A 12 -3.51 -7.93 -5.50
CA PHE A 12 -4.83 -7.75 -4.94
C PHE A 12 -5.72 -7.06 -5.97
N ASP A 13 -6.85 -7.68 -6.29
CA ASP A 13 -7.83 -7.13 -7.21
C ASP A 13 -8.96 -6.49 -6.41
N ALA A 14 -9.13 -5.17 -6.59
CA ALA A 14 -10.19 -4.41 -5.93
C ALA A 14 -11.58 -4.87 -6.40
N GLN A 15 -12.52 -4.90 -5.46
CA GLN A 15 -13.92 -5.07 -5.76
C GLN A 15 -14.51 -3.79 -6.38
N PRO A 16 -15.45 -3.89 -7.34
CA PRO A 16 -16.13 -2.73 -7.89
C PRO A 16 -16.85 -1.92 -6.81
N ALA A 17 -16.69 -0.60 -6.83
CA ALA A 17 -17.34 0.36 -5.93
C ALA A 17 -17.09 0.16 -4.41
N SER A 18 -15.99 -0.51 -4.03
CA SER A 18 -15.62 -0.74 -2.60
C SER A 18 -14.66 0.32 -2.02
N GLY A 19 -14.06 1.19 -2.84
CA GLY A 19 -12.98 2.08 -2.43
C GLY A 19 -11.61 1.40 -2.30
N GLU A 20 -11.53 0.12 -2.67
CA GLU A 20 -10.30 -0.64 -2.75
C GLU A 20 -9.46 -0.26 -3.97
N LEU A 21 -8.15 -0.52 -3.91
CA LEU A 21 -7.22 -0.27 -5.00
C LEU A 21 -6.60 -1.57 -5.50
N THR A 22 -6.71 -1.84 -6.80
CA THR A 22 -5.95 -2.93 -7.43
C THR A 22 -4.45 -2.61 -7.37
N ILE A 23 -3.68 -3.55 -6.84
CA ILE A 23 -2.21 -3.50 -6.74
C ILE A 23 -1.61 -4.80 -7.30
N LYS A 24 -0.39 -4.71 -7.82
CA LYS A 24 0.35 -5.87 -8.37
C LYS A 24 1.68 -6.06 -7.65
N SER A 25 2.06 -7.31 -7.46
CA SER A 25 3.33 -7.70 -6.82
C SER A 25 4.51 -7.01 -7.51
N GLY A 26 5.43 -6.47 -6.70
CA GLY A 26 6.56 -5.69 -7.16
C GLY A 26 6.30 -4.19 -7.32
N GLU A 27 5.05 -3.73 -7.30
CA GLU A 27 4.75 -2.29 -7.28
C GLU A 27 5.23 -1.64 -5.98
N VAL A 28 5.60 -0.35 -6.06
CA VAL A 28 5.87 0.48 -4.89
C VAL A 28 4.71 1.45 -4.72
N VAL A 29 4.14 1.46 -3.51
CA VAL A 29 3.05 2.34 -3.12
C VAL A 29 3.49 3.27 -1.99
N THR A 30 2.86 4.45 -1.94
CA THR A 30 2.98 5.36 -0.79
C THR A 30 1.89 5.04 0.21
N VAL A 31 2.25 4.78 1.46
CA VAL A 31 1.28 4.62 2.55
C VAL A 31 0.82 6.00 3.00
N LEU A 32 -0.50 6.24 2.94
CA LEU A 32 -1.14 7.48 3.35
C LEU A 32 -1.73 7.38 4.76
N LYS A 33 -2.33 6.22 5.09
CA LYS A 33 -2.92 5.95 6.40
C LYS A 33 -2.76 4.48 6.80
N GLU A 34 -2.38 4.26 8.04
CA GLU A 34 -2.26 2.92 8.66
C GLU A 34 -3.37 2.69 9.68
N GLY A 35 -3.56 1.42 10.08
CA GLY A 35 -4.45 1.05 11.19
C GLY A 35 -5.93 1.26 10.89
N ILE A 36 -6.34 1.06 9.63
CA ILE A 36 -7.76 1.07 9.26
C ILE A 36 -8.38 -0.26 9.70
N ASP A 37 -9.61 -0.21 10.22
CA ASP A 37 -10.35 -1.36 10.75
C ASP A 37 -10.26 -2.57 9.84
N GLY A 38 -10.04 -3.76 10.43
CA GLY A 38 -9.94 -5.01 9.68
C GLY A 38 -8.57 -5.26 9.03
N GLY A 39 -7.54 -4.49 9.38
CA GLY A 39 -6.17 -4.71 8.89
C GLY A 39 -5.90 -4.07 7.52
N TRP A 40 -6.58 -2.97 7.22
CA TRP A 40 -6.43 -2.23 5.96
C TRP A 40 -5.48 -1.05 6.11
N ILE A 41 -4.93 -0.63 4.97
CA ILE A 41 -4.18 0.61 4.83
C ILE A 41 -4.68 1.38 3.61
N GLU A 42 -4.60 2.70 3.66
CA GLU A 42 -4.84 3.55 2.49
C GLU A 42 -3.50 3.87 1.83
N VAL A 43 -3.40 3.60 0.53
CA VAL A 43 -2.18 3.79 -0.24
C VAL A 43 -2.44 4.57 -1.52
N ARG A 44 -1.38 5.16 -2.06
CA ARG A 44 -1.35 5.74 -3.40
C ARG A 44 -0.38 4.97 -4.29
N ASN A 45 -0.83 4.52 -5.45
CA ASN A 45 0.04 3.86 -6.43
C ASN A 45 0.75 4.87 -7.35
N SER A 46 1.62 4.36 -8.23
CA SER A 46 2.40 5.17 -9.20
C SER A 46 1.54 5.94 -10.20
N LYS A 47 0.28 5.52 -10.41
CA LYS A 47 -0.70 6.21 -11.27
C LYS A 47 -1.46 7.33 -10.53
N GLY A 48 -1.11 7.60 -9.27
CA GLY A 48 -1.77 8.60 -8.42
C GLY A 48 -3.13 8.16 -7.89
N LYS A 49 -3.56 6.92 -8.12
CA LYS A 49 -4.82 6.39 -7.59
C LYS A 49 -4.66 6.06 -6.11
N VAL A 50 -5.69 6.38 -5.34
CA VAL A 50 -5.77 6.15 -3.89
C VAL A 50 -6.86 5.13 -3.61
N GLY A 51 -6.60 4.24 -2.66
CA GLY A 51 -7.62 3.33 -2.14
C GLY A 51 -7.07 2.37 -1.10
N LEU A 52 -7.96 1.51 -0.62
CA LEU A 52 -7.67 0.55 0.45
C LEU A 52 -7.02 -0.72 -0.11
N VAL A 53 -6.01 -1.22 0.60
CA VAL A 53 -5.40 -2.53 0.36
C VAL A 53 -5.15 -3.25 1.71
N PRO A 54 -5.10 -4.59 1.74
CA PRO A 54 -4.77 -5.31 2.96
C PRO A 54 -3.33 -4.99 3.40
N ALA A 55 -3.13 -4.66 4.67
CA ALA A 55 -1.81 -4.33 5.22
C ALA A 55 -0.81 -5.50 5.04
N SER A 56 -1.30 -6.74 5.11
CA SER A 56 -0.51 -7.96 4.96
C SER A 56 0.00 -8.20 3.53
N TYR A 57 -0.47 -7.42 2.55
CA TYR A 57 -0.08 -7.56 1.14
C TYR A 57 1.09 -6.67 0.75
N VAL A 58 1.54 -5.83 1.68
CA VAL A 58 2.68 -4.94 1.45
C VAL A 58 3.72 -5.07 2.55
N SER A 59 4.97 -4.83 2.20
CA SER A 59 6.09 -4.77 3.13
C SER A 59 6.67 -3.36 3.16
N LYS A 60 6.79 -2.76 4.35
CA LYS A 60 7.35 -1.42 4.50
C LYS A 60 8.80 -1.40 4.03
N MET A 61 9.12 -0.46 3.16
CA MET A 61 10.49 -0.22 2.71
C MET A 61 11.19 0.61 3.78
N LEU A 62 11.77 -0.07 4.77
CA LEU A 62 12.70 0.58 5.70
C LEU A 62 13.97 0.90 4.94
N MET A 63 14.34 2.18 4.84
CA MET A 63 15.69 2.54 4.44
C MET A 63 16.63 1.99 5.51
N SER A 64 17.37 0.93 5.19
CA SER A 64 18.52 0.52 5.98
C SER A 64 19.47 1.70 6.03
N LYS A 65 19.56 2.36 7.19
CA LYS A 65 20.64 3.28 7.47
C LYS A 65 21.91 2.44 7.46
N ASN A 66 22.72 2.56 6.41
CA ASN A 66 24.10 2.11 6.47
C ASN A 66 24.76 2.91 7.62
N PHE A 67 25.14 2.21 8.68
CA PHE A 67 25.96 2.74 9.76
C PHE A 67 27.42 2.83 9.30
#